data_AF-F0G7E3-F1
#
_entry.id   AF-F0G7E3-F1
#
_cell.length_a   1.000
_cell.length_b   1.000
_cell.length_c   1.000
_cell.angle_alpha   90.00
_cell.angle_beta   90.00
_cell.angle_gamma   90.00
#
_symmetry.space_group_name_H-M   'P 1'
#
loop_
_entity.id
_entity.type
_entity.pdbx_description
1 polymer ?
#
loop_
_entity_poly.entity_id
_entity_poly.type
_entity_poly.pdbx_seq_one_letter_code
_entity_poly.pdbx_strand_id
1 'polypeptide(L)' 'PVGDRWGPGSRIPALVISPFAKKGFVDHTLYDTNSILRFISRVHGLAPLDGVVLRNNAFAARGATPPGDLTNALAFA' A
#
# COMPACT_ATOMS: atom_id res chain seq x y z
N PRO A 1 -0.58 -15.39 6.13
CA PRO A 1 -1.69 -14.48 6.50
C PRO A 1 -3.03 -15.17 6.31
N VAL A 2 -4.03 -14.91 7.15
CA VAL A 2 -5.40 -15.41 6.95
C VAL A 2 -5.95 -14.78 5.65
N GLY A 3 -6.22 -15.61 4.64
CA GLY A 3 -6.75 -15.18 3.35
C GLY A 3 -8.22 -14.80 3.45
N ASP A 4 -8.61 -13.70 2.81
CA ASP A 4 -10.01 -13.38 2.52
C ASP A 4 -10.50 -14.16 1.28
N ARG A 5 -11.72 -13.87 0.80
CA ARG A 5 -12.30 -14.47 -0.42
C ARG A 5 -11.35 -14.40 -1.65
N TRP A 6 -10.43 -13.44 -1.67
CA TRP A 6 -9.43 -13.19 -2.69
C TRP A 6 -7.99 -13.23 -2.13
N GLY A 7 -7.83 -13.64 -0.87
CA GLY A 7 -6.67 -13.30 -0.07
C GLY A 7 -5.49 -14.22 -0.25
N PRO A 8 -4.32 -13.75 0.25
CA PRO A 8 -3.51 -12.88 -0.58
C PRO A 8 -3.19 -13.59 -1.90
N GLY A 9 -3.62 -13.00 -3.02
CA GLY A 9 -3.17 -13.46 -4.33
C GLY A 9 -1.64 -13.56 -4.41
N SER A 10 -1.13 -14.28 -5.41
CA SER A 10 0.31 -14.41 -5.63
C SER A 10 1.02 -13.06 -5.55
N ARG A 11 2.17 -13.02 -4.87
CA ARG A 11 2.99 -11.80 -4.82
C ARG A 11 3.37 -11.41 -6.25
N ILE A 12 3.10 -10.16 -6.61
CA ILE A 12 3.48 -9.56 -7.88
C ILE A 12 4.60 -8.55 -7.67
N PRO A 13 5.49 -8.34 -8.66
CA PRO A 13 6.49 -7.29 -8.59
C PRO A 13 5.83 -5.90 -8.61
N ALA A 14 6.45 -4.95 -7.90
CA ALA A 14 6.09 -3.54 -7.96
C ALA A 14 7.37 -2.70 -8.02
N LEU A 15 7.38 -1.67 -8.86
CA LEU A 15 8.49 -0.74 -9.02
C LEU A 15 7.98 0.69 -8.86
N VAL A 16 8.67 1.50 -8.05
CA VAL A 16 8.42 2.94 -7.91
C VAL A 16 9.55 3.68 -8.62
N ILE A 17 9.23 4.38 -9.71
CA ILE A 17 10.20 5.12 -10.52
C ILE A 17 9.89 6.60 -10.37
N SER A 18 10.83 7.34 -9.78
CA SER A 18 10.69 8.77 -9.49
C SER A 18 12.06 9.42 -9.25
N PRO A 19 12.23 10.72 -9.50
CA PRO A 19 13.38 11.48 -8.99
C PRO A 19 13.53 11.38 -7.46
N PHE A 20 12.43 11.19 -6.75
CA PHE A 20 12.39 11.06 -5.29
C PHE A 20 12.52 9.62 -4.80
N ALA A 21 12.62 8.63 -5.70
CA ALA A 21 12.74 7.23 -5.29
C ALA A 21 14.10 6.97 -4.64
N LYS A 22 14.09 6.30 -3.48
CA LYS A 22 15.31 5.85 -2.78
C LYS A 22 16.13 4.95 -3.73
N LYS A 23 17.42 5.24 -3.88
CA LYS A 23 18.32 4.51 -4.78
C LYS A 23 18.78 3.19 -4.14
N GLY A 24 18.85 2.13 -4.95
CA GLY A 24 19.30 0.80 -4.50
C GLY A 24 18.46 0.21 -3.37
N PHE A 25 17.20 0.64 -3.24
CA PHE A 25 16.35 0.33 -2.10
C PHE A 25 15.30 -0.73 -2.46
N VAL A 26 15.20 -1.76 -1.63
CA VAL A 26 14.13 -2.76 -1.66
C VAL A 26 13.20 -2.49 -0.49
N ASP A 27 11.97 -2.10 -0.78
CA ASP A 27 10.97 -1.86 0.25
C ASP A 27 10.30 -3.17 0.68
N HIS A 28 10.45 -3.52 1.96
CA HIS A 28 9.87 -4.73 2.54
C HIS A 28 8.49 -4.49 3.19
N THR A 29 7.96 -3.28 3.08
CA THR A 29 6.60 -2.97 3.54
C THR A 29 5.58 -3.85 2.84
N LEU A 30 4.57 -4.31 3.58
CA LEU A 30 3.45 -5.04 2.98
C LEU A 30 2.62 -4.10 2.11
N TYR A 31 2.52 -4.43 0.82
CA TYR A 31 1.68 -3.73 -0.13
C TYR A 31 0.67 -4.67 -0.78
N ASP A 32 -0.45 -4.10 -1.20
CA ASP A 32 -1.42 -4.73 -2.09
C ASP A 32 -1.80 -3.75 -3.21
N THR A 33 -2.66 -4.16 -4.15
CA THR A 33 -3.08 -3.27 -5.25
C THR A 33 -3.76 -1.99 -4.75
N ASN A 34 -4.40 -2.02 -3.59
CA ASN A 34 -4.96 -0.83 -2.96
C ASN A 34 -3.88 0.16 -2.48
N SER A 35 -2.62 -0.25 -2.31
CA SER A 35 -1.51 0.66 -1.98
C SER A 35 -1.29 1.72 -3.06
N ILE A 36 -1.59 1.43 -4.33
CA ILE A 36 -1.55 2.41 -5.42
C ILE A 36 -2.63 3.48 -5.20
N LEU A 37 -3.85 3.06 -4.85
CA LEU A 37 -4.95 3.98 -4.57
C LEU A 37 -4.69 4.82 -3.31
N ARG A 38 -4.09 4.23 -2.27
CA ARG A 38 -3.64 4.98 -1.07
C ARG A 38 -2.63 6.06 -1.45
N PHE A 39 -1.65 5.72 -2.30
CA PHE A 39 -0.65 6.67 -2.77
C PHE A 39 -1.29 7.84 -3.54
N ILE A 40 -2.14 7.55 -4.55
CA ILE A 40 -2.85 8.57 -5.34
C ILE A 40 -3.68 9.47 -4.43
N SER A 41 -4.45 8.88 -3.52
CA SER A 41 -5.30 9.65 -2.60
C SER A 41 -4.48 10.58 -1.72
N ARG A 42 -3.32 10.12 -1.22
CA ARG A 42 -2.40 10.94 -0.44
C ARG A 42 -1.83 12.10 -1.25
N VAL A 43 -1.33 11.83 -2.45
CA VAL A 43 -0.71 12.84 -3.33
C VAL A 43 -1.69 13.96 -3.68
N HIS A 44 -2.97 13.62 -3.86
CA HIS A 44 -4.00 14.58 -4.28
C HIS A 44 -4.93 15.04 -3.15
N GLY A 45 -4.70 14.63 -1.90
CA GLY A 45 -5.55 14.99 -0.76
C GLY A 45 -7.00 14.49 -0.87
N LEU A 46 -7.21 13.32 -1.51
CA LEU A 46 -8.52 12.75 -1.75
C LEU A 46 -8.97 11.86 -0.59
N ALA A 47 -10.29 11.77 -0.41
CA ALA A 47 -10.89 10.77 0.45
C ALA A 47 -10.61 9.34 -0.09
N PRO A 48 -10.36 8.35 0.77
CA PRO A 48 -10.14 6.98 0.35
C PRO A 48 -11.42 6.38 -0.25
N LEU A 49 -11.29 5.61 -1.33
CA LEU A 49 -12.40 4.84 -1.90
C LEU A 49 -12.88 3.76 -0.92
N ASP A 50 -14.16 3.39 -1.00
CA ASP A 50 -14.79 2.39 -0.11
C ASP A 50 -13.99 1.08 -0.05
N GLY A 51 -13.44 0.61 -1.17
CA GLY A 51 -12.60 -0.60 -1.20
C GLY A 51 -11.34 -0.50 -0.35
N VAL A 52 -10.73 0.69 -0.27
CA VAL A 52 -9.57 0.96 0.59
C VAL A 52 -9.99 1.00 2.06
N VAL A 53 -11.13 1.64 2.36
CA VAL A 53 -11.69 1.72 3.71
C VAL A 53 -12.03 0.34 4.25
N LEU A 54 -12.76 -0.46 3.47
CA LEU A 54 -13.11 -1.85 3.81
C LEU A 54 -11.86 -2.69 4.07
N ARG A 55 -10.82 -2.53 3.26
CA ARG A 55 -9.54 -3.23 3.44
C ARG A 55 -8.86 -2.84 4.76
N ASN A 56 -8.82 -1.55 5.08
CA ASN A 56 -8.22 -1.07 6.32
C ASN A 56 -9.00 -1.59 7.55
N ASN A 57 -10.33 -1.54 7.49
CA ASN A 57 -11.20 -2.05 8.56
C ASN A 57 -11.01 -3.56 8.78
N ALA A 58 -10.84 -4.34 7.71
CA ALA A 58 -10.58 -5.78 7.81
C ALA A 58 -9.24 -6.10 8.50
N PHE A 59 -8.21 -5.25 8.31
CA PHE A 59 -6.94 -5.37 9.04
C PHE A 59 -7.09 -4.95 10.50
N ALA A 60 -7.77 -3.83 10.77
CA ALA A 60 -8.01 -3.34 12.12
C ALA A 60 -8.83 -4.33 12.97
N ALA A 61 -9.86 -4.96 12.39
CA ALA A 61 -10.70 -5.95 13.05
C ALA A 61 -9.94 -7.18 13.57
N ARG A 62 -8.75 -7.46 13.03
CA ARG A 62 -7.86 -8.55 13.47
C ARG A 62 -6.60 -8.05 14.20
N GLY A 63 -6.59 -6.78 14.63
CA GLY A 63 -5.46 -6.17 15.33
C GLY A 63 -4.18 -6.03 14.49
N ALA A 64 -4.30 -6.02 13.15
CA ALA A 64 -3.15 -5.93 12.24
C ALA A 64 -3.04 -4.54 11.61
N THR A 65 -1.81 -4.11 11.32
CA THR A 65 -1.55 -2.86 10.59
C THR A 65 -1.96 -2.98 9.12
N PRO A 66 -2.71 -2.01 8.57
CA PRO A 66 -3.05 -2.01 7.14
C PRO A 66 -1.82 -1.95 6.22
N PRO A 67 -1.93 -2.41 4.96
CA PRO A 67 -0.88 -2.27 3.96
C PRO A 67 -0.48 -0.81 3.73
N GLY A 68 0.79 -0.58 3.42
CA GLY A 68 1.34 0.76 3.22
C GLY A 68 0.83 1.46 1.94
N ASP A 69 1.32 2.68 1.72
CA ASP A 69 0.90 3.60 0.65
C ASP A 69 2.03 3.98 -0.33
N LEU A 70 3.06 3.13 -0.46
CA LEU A 70 4.25 3.31 -1.31
C LEU A 70 5.17 4.48 -0.95
N THR A 71 4.84 5.33 0.03
CA THR A 71 5.70 6.51 0.33
C THR A 71 7.02 6.13 0.98
N ASN A 72 7.12 4.96 1.60
CA ASN A 72 8.39 4.49 2.16
C ASN A 72 9.47 4.25 1.08
N ALA A 73 9.08 4.07 -0.18
CA ALA A 73 10.01 3.99 -1.31
C ALA A 73 10.56 5.37 -1.73
N LEU A 74 10.03 6.47 -1.18
CA LEU A 74 10.39 7.84 -1.55
C LEU A 74 11.17 8.53 -0.43
N ALA A 75 12.07 9.42 -0.83
CA ALA A 75 12.77 10.35 0.04
C ALA A 75 12.66 11.76 -0.57
N PHE A 76 12.06 12.67 0.19
CA PHE A 76 11.97 14.08 -0.15
C PHE A 76 13.07 14.78 0.66
N ALA A 77 13.94 15.53 -0.04
CA ALA A 77 15.02 16.29 0.57
C ALA A 77 14.47 17.46 1.41
#